data_AF-A0ABD3UTG3-F1
#
_entry.id   AF-A0ABD3UTG3-F1
#
_cell.length_a   1.000
_cell.length_b   1.000
_cell.length_c   1.000
_cell.angle_alpha   90.00
_cell.angle_beta   90.00
_cell.angle_gamma   90.00
#
_symmetry.space_group_name_H-M   'P 1'
#
loop_
_entity.id
_entity.type
_entity.pdbx_description
1 polymer ?
#
loop_
_entity_poly.entity_id
_entity_poly.type
_entity_poly.pdbx_seq_one_letter_code
_entity_poly.pdbx_strand_id
1 'polypeptide(L)'
;MVTLDSTTGTVTYTTNGKSMVTLDSTTGTVTYTTNGKSMVTLDSTTGTVTYKTNGKSMVTLDSTTGTVTYKANGKSMVTLDSTTGTVTYKANGKSMVTLDSTTGTVTYKANGKSMVTLDSTTGTVTYKANGKSMVTLDSTKGTVRY
;
A
#
# COMPACT_ATOMS: atom_id res chain seq x y z
N MET A 1 -15.05 -8.68 -12.11
CA MET A 1 -14.72 -8.46 -10.69
C MET A 1 -14.21 -9.78 -10.15
N VAL A 2 -13.14 -9.77 -9.37
CA VAL A 2 -12.54 -10.98 -8.78
C VAL A 2 -12.48 -10.79 -7.28
N THR A 3 -12.94 -11.78 -6.53
CA THR A 3 -12.85 -11.80 -5.07
C THR A 3 -12.01 -12.99 -4.65
N LEU A 4 -11.03 -12.77 -3.80
CA LEU A 4 -10.15 -13.80 -3.27
C LEU A 4 -10.16 -13.68 -1.74
N ASP A 5 -10.38 -14.79 -1.07
CA ASP A 5 -10.33 -14.88 0.39
C ASP A 5 -9.40 -16.03 0.76
N SER A 6 -8.53 -15.79 1.74
CA SER A 6 -7.66 -16.79 2.32
C SER A 6 -7.54 -16.61 3.82
N THR A 7 -8.21 -17.50 4.56
CA THR A 7 -8.07 -17.59 6.01
C THR A 7 -6.65 -18.04 6.40
N THR A 8 -6.12 -19.05 5.70
CA THR A 8 -4.76 -19.61 5.86
C THR A 8 -4.16 -19.97 4.50
N GLY A 9 -2.84 -19.88 4.35
CA GLY A 9 -2.13 -20.33 3.16
C GLY A 9 -1.65 -19.19 2.26
N THR A 10 -1.36 -19.51 0.99
CA THR A 10 -0.83 -18.55 0.01
C THR A 10 -1.78 -18.43 -1.17
N VAL A 11 -2.23 -17.21 -1.47
CA VAL A 11 -2.98 -16.89 -2.69
C VAL A 11 -2.13 -16.03 -3.60
N THR A 12 -1.95 -16.47 -4.84
CA THR A 12 -1.30 -15.66 -5.87
C THR A 12 -2.24 -15.50 -7.06
N TYR A 13 -2.47 -14.25 -7.47
CA TYR A 13 -3.32 -13.95 -8.60
C TYR A 13 -2.68 -12.91 -9.52
N THR A 14 -2.71 -13.19 -10.82
CA THR A 14 -2.13 -12.32 -11.85
C THR A 14 -3.18 -11.98 -12.91
N THR A 15 -3.27 -10.71 -13.27
CA THR A 15 -4.20 -10.25 -14.33
C THR A 15 -3.51 -9.34 -15.32
N ASN A 16 -4.06 -9.28 -16.54
CA ASN A 16 -3.70 -8.32 -17.55
C ASN A 16 -4.96 -7.58 -18.03
N GLY A 17 -4.86 -6.28 -18.30
CA GLY A 17 -5.96 -5.45 -18.76
C GLY A 17 -6.70 -4.71 -17.66
N LYS A 18 -8.03 -4.60 -17.80
CA LYS A 18 -8.89 -3.89 -16.83
C LYS A 18 -9.38 -4.89 -15.78
N SER A 19 -9.03 -4.65 -14.51
CA SER A 19 -9.44 -5.52 -13.40
C SER A 19 -10.02 -4.72 -12.23
N MET A 20 -10.96 -5.35 -11.54
CA MET A 20 -11.46 -4.91 -10.24
C MET A 20 -11.36 -6.10 -9.32
N VAL A 21 -10.60 -5.97 -8.23
CA VAL A 21 -10.24 -7.10 -7.38
C VAL A 21 -10.41 -6.73 -5.91
N THR A 22 -11.03 -7.62 -5.16
CA THR A 22 -11.09 -7.56 -3.69
C THR A 22 -10.32 -8.76 -3.16
N LEU A 23 -9.38 -8.53 -2.25
CA LEU A 23 -8.65 -9.60 -1.59
C LEU A 23 -8.77 -9.45 -0.08
N ASP A 24 -9.03 -10.55 0.60
CA ASP A 24 -9.05 -10.65 2.05
C ASP A 24 -8.09 -11.75 2.50
N SER A 25 -7.35 -11.50 3.59
CA SER A 25 -6.56 -12.54 4.23
C SER A 25 -6.45 -12.40 5.74
N THR A 26 -6.77 -13.48 6.44
CA THR A 26 -6.70 -13.47 7.90
C THR A 26 -5.28 -13.75 8.40
N THR A 27 -4.65 -14.85 8.00
CA THR A 27 -3.30 -15.26 8.46
C THR A 27 -2.36 -15.64 7.31
N GLY A 28 -2.80 -15.45 6.07
CA GLY A 28 -2.13 -15.94 4.88
C GLY A 28 -1.17 -14.95 4.24
N THR A 29 -0.57 -15.39 3.13
CA THR A 29 0.17 -14.52 2.21
C THR A 29 -0.64 -14.33 0.94
N VAL A 30 -0.94 -13.08 0.61
CA VAL A 30 -1.65 -12.71 -0.61
C VAL A 30 -0.73 -11.94 -1.53
N THR A 31 -0.53 -12.43 -2.76
CA THR A 31 0.17 -11.70 -3.81
C THR A 31 -0.74 -11.45 -4.99
N TYR A 32 -0.99 -10.17 -5.29
CA TYR A 32 -1.70 -9.76 -6.48
C TYR A 32 -0.77 -9.00 -7.43
N THR A 33 -0.73 -9.43 -8.69
CA THR A 33 0.00 -8.74 -9.76
C THR A 33 -0.94 -8.33 -10.88
N THR A 34 -0.82 -7.10 -11.36
CA THR A 34 -1.59 -6.65 -12.52
C THR A 34 -0.77 -5.80 -13.48
N ASN A 35 -1.08 -5.93 -14.77
CA ASN A 35 -0.62 -5.03 -15.81
C ASN A 35 -1.85 -4.39 -16.47
N GLY A 36 -1.99 -3.06 -16.38
CA GLY A 36 -3.10 -2.33 -16.97
C GLY A 36 -3.83 -1.39 -15.99
N LYS A 37 -5.16 -1.34 -16.11
CA LYS A 37 -6.03 -0.48 -15.28
C LYS A 37 -6.62 -1.34 -14.17
N SER A 38 -6.37 -0.97 -12.92
CA SER A 38 -6.85 -1.75 -11.78
C SER A 38 -7.47 -0.88 -10.70
N MET A 39 -8.52 -1.40 -10.08
CA MET A 39 -9.08 -0.90 -8.83
C MET A 39 -9.06 -2.05 -7.85
N VAL A 40 -8.31 -1.92 -6.76
CA VAL A 40 -8.10 -3.04 -5.83
C VAL A 40 -8.34 -2.62 -4.39
N THR A 41 -9.13 -3.42 -3.70
CA THR A 41 -9.31 -3.34 -2.26
C THR A 41 -8.64 -4.55 -1.65
N LEU A 42 -7.79 -4.34 -0.66
CA LEU A 42 -7.14 -5.42 0.07
C LEU A 42 -7.39 -5.21 1.57
N ASP A 43 -7.74 -6.29 2.25
CA ASP A 43 -7.80 -6.37 3.70
C ASP A 43 -6.85 -7.49 4.16
N SER A 44 -6.15 -7.26 5.26
CA SER A 44 -5.33 -8.28 5.88
C SER A 44 -5.21 -8.11 7.38
N THR A 45 -5.66 -9.13 8.11
CA THR A 45 -5.62 -9.11 9.57
C THR A 45 -4.20 -9.35 10.08
N THR A 46 -3.67 -10.57 10.00
CA THR A 46 -2.33 -10.95 10.50
C THR A 46 -1.34 -11.35 9.39
N GLY A 47 -1.75 -11.20 8.13
CA GLY A 47 -1.08 -11.74 6.96
C GLY A 47 -0.01 -10.85 6.32
N THR A 48 0.58 -11.37 5.25
CA THR A 48 1.45 -10.60 4.34
C THR A 48 0.72 -10.32 3.04
N VAL A 49 0.57 -9.05 2.70
CA VAL A 49 -0.05 -8.63 1.45
C VAL A 49 1.00 -8.02 0.54
N THR A 50 1.08 -8.50 -0.70
CA THR A 50 1.92 -7.92 -1.75
C THR A 50 1.08 -7.57 -2.96
N TYR A 51 1.02 -6.28 -3.27
CA TYR A 51 0.38 -5.77 -4.46
C TYR A 51 1.43 -5.22 -5.43
N LYS A 52 1.40 -5.68 -6.69
CA LYS A 52 2.26 -5.21 -7.76
C LYS A 52 1.41 -4.76 -8.95
N THR A 53 1.65 -3.55 -9.44
CA THR A 53 0.96 -3.03 -10.61
C THR A 53 1.90 -2.33 -11.57
N ASN A 54 1.68 -2.53 -12.86
CA ASN A 54 2.23 -1.72 -13.93
C ASN A 54 1.07 -1.06 -14.68
N GLY A 55 0.97 0.27 -14.64
CA GLY A 55 -0.09 1.02 -15.30
C GLY A 55 -0.83 1.99 -14.39
N LYS A 56 -2.16 2.04 -14.52
CA LYS A 56 -3.03 2.89 -13.70
C LYS A 56 -3.63 2.06 -12.60
N SER A 57 -3.48 2.49 -11.36
CA SER A 57 -4.04 1.80 -10.20
C SER A 57 -4.68 2.77 -9.23
N MET A 58 -5.78 2.31 -8.64
CA MET A 58 -6.38 2.88 -7.44
C MET A 58 -6.43 1.76 -6.42
N VAL A 59 -5.81 1.95 -5.27
CA VAL A 59 -5.76 0.92 -4.23
C VAL A 59 -6.17 1.47 -2.88
N THR A 60 -7.07 0.73 -2.25
CA THR A 60 -7.39 0.89 -0.83
C THR A 60 -6.91 -0.35 -0.11
N LEU A 61 -6.23 -0.15 1.00
CA LEU A 61 -5.63 -1.23 1.75
C LEU A 61 -5.80 -0.97 3.24
N ASP A 62 -6.32 -1.97 3.93
CA ASP A 62 -6.41 -2.02 5.37
C ASP A 62 -5.53 -3.16 5.88
N SER A 63 -4.80 -2.94 6.96
CA SER A 63 -4.10 -4.02 7.64
C SER A 63 -3.99 -3.82 9.13
N THR A 64 -4.48 -4.81 9.88
CA THR A 64 -4.57 -4.71 11.34
C THR A 64 -3.25 -5.04 12.04
N THR A 65 -2.61 -6.15 11.67
CA THR A 65 -1.42 -6.77 12.30
C THR A 65 -0.54 -7.42 11.24
N GLY A 66 -0.07 -6.68 10.23
CA GLY A 66 0.45 -7.30 9.00
C GLY A 66 1.69 -6.65 8.40
N THR A 67 2.23 -7.32 7.38
CA THR A 67 3.18 -6.69 6.45
C THR A 67 2.47 -6.42 5.14
N VAL A 68 2.43 -5.16 4.73
CA VAL A 68 1.94 -4.83 3.40
C VAL A 68 3.00 -4.20 2.53
N THR A 69 3.16 -4.75 1.33
CA THR A 69 4.04 -4.22 0.29
C THR A 69 3.23 -3.84 -0.94
N TYR A 70 3.23 -2.56 -1.25
CA TYR A 70 2.68 -2.02 -2.49
C TYR A 70 3.79 -1.58 -3.44
N LYS A 71 3.77 -2.05 -4.68
CA LYS A 71 4.69 -1.64 -5.75
C LYS A 71 3.90 -1.20 -6.98
N ALA A 72 4.04 0.06 -7.37
CA ALA A 72 3.47 0.58 -8.60
C ALA A 72 4.53 1.14 -9.55
N ASN A 73 4.33 0.89 -10.84
CA ASN A 73 4.97 1.63 -11.91
C ASN A 73 3.86 2.32 -12.74
N GLY A 74 3.91 3.65 -12.89
CA GLY A 74 2.93 4.43 -13.64
C GLY A 74 2.15 5.44 -12.77
N LYS A 75 0.81 5.42 -12.89
CA LYS A 75 -0.06 6.30 -12.11
C LYS A 75 -0.71 5.49 -10.99
N SER A 76 -0.57 5.96 -9.76
CA SER A 76 -1.13 5.30 -8.59
C SER A 76 -1.82 6.32 -7.69
N MET A 77 -2.96 5.93 -7.16
CA MET A 77 -3.63 6.59 -6.04
C MET A 77 -3.81 5.53 -4.97
N VAL A 78 -3.27 5.77 -3.78
CA VAL A 78 -3.30 4.79 -2.70
C VAL A 78 -3.76 5.42 -1.41
N THR A 79 -4.74 4.78 -0.79
CA THR A 79 -5.13 5.02 0.59
C THR A 79 -4.76 3.78 1.38
N LEU A 80 -4.09 3.98 2.50
CA LEU A 80 -3.59 2.89 3.31
C LEU A 80 -3.85 3.18 4.78
N ASP A 81 -4.51 2.26 5.44
CA ASP A 81 -4.68 2.25 6.89
C ASP A 81 -3.93 1.05 7.48
N SER A 82 -3.20 1.27 8.58
CA SER A 82 -2.56 0.18 9.29
C SER A 82 -2.54 0.40 10.79
N THR A 83 -3.17 -0.52 11.52
CA THR A 83 -3.29 -0.41 12.98
C THR A 83 -1.97 -0.75 13.69
N THR A 84 -1.43 -1.94 13.42
CA THR A 84 -0.13 -2.44 13.87
C THR A 84 0.56 -3.12 12.68
N GLY A 85 1.78 -2.74 12.31
CA GLY A 85 2.43 -3.45 11.19
C GLY A 85 3.55 -2.73 10.47
N THR A 86 3.98 -3.35 9.37
CA THR A 86 4.96 -2.78 8.44
C THR A 86 4.33 -2.52 7.09
N VAL A 87 4.32 -1.27 6.69
CA VAL A 87 3.82 -0.84 5.40
C VAL A 87 4.98 -0.36 4.55
N THR A 88 5.14 -0.95 3.37
CA THR A 88 6.10 -0.51 2.37
C THR A 88 5.39 -0.12 1.08
N TYR A 89 5.42 1.16 0.77
CA TYR A 89 4.95 1.71 -0.49
C TYR A 89 6.13 2.06 -1.39
N LYS A 90 6.13 1.54 -2.62
CA LYS A 90 7.10 1.91 -3.66
C LYS A 90 6.37 2.31 -4.94
N ALA A 91 6.56 3.54 -5.39
CA ALA A 91 6.03 3.98 -6.68
C ALA A 91 7.12 4.55 -7.59
N ASN A 92 6.99 4.27 -8.88
CA ASN A 92 7.68 5.01 -9.94
C ASN A 92 6.62 5.69 -10.81
N GLY A 93 6.73 7.00 -11.05
CA GLY A 93 5.79 7.79 -11.84
C GLY A 93 5.01 8.81 -11.02
N LYS A 94 3.69 8.91 -11.26
CA LYS A 94 2.81 9.82 -10.52
C LYS A 94 2.13 9.05 -9.40
N SER A 95 2.27 9.54 -8.18
CA SER A 95 1.63 8.93 -7.01
C SER A 95 0.91 9.98 -6.17
N MET A 96 -0.26 9.62 -5.69
CA MET A 96 -0.94 10.29 -4.60
C MET A 96 -1.13 9.25 -3.51
N VAL A 97 -0.63 9.55 -2.31
CA VAL A 97 -0.71 8.61 -1.18
C VAL A 97 -1.22 9.31 0.05
N THR A 98 -2.26 8.73 0.63
CA THR A 98 -2.71 9.01 1.98
C THR A 98 -2.42 7.77 2.80
N LEU A 99 -1.75 7.95 3.93
CA LEU A 99 -1.44 6.85 4.81
C LEU A 99 -1.75 7.23 6.25
N ASP A 100 -2.48 6.38 6.93
CA ASP A 100 -2.73 6.45 8.37
C ASP A 100 -2.09 5.22 9.03
N SER A 101 -1.41 5.42 10.15
CA SER A 101 -0.89 4.32 10.94
C SER A 101 -0.91 4.59 12.43
N THR A 102 -1.67 3.81 13.17
CA THR A 102 -1.78 3.95 14.63
C THR A 102 -0.47 3.55 15.31
N THR A 103 0.02 2.34 15.01
CA THR A 103 1.32 1.83 15.46
C THR A 103 2.05 1.10 14.34
N GLY A 104 3.36 1.31 14.20
CA GLY A 104 4.15 0.51 13.24
C GLY A 104 5.19 1.28 12.44
N THR A 105 5.66 0.66 11.37
CA THR A 105 6.68 1.22 10.47
C THR A 105 6.10 1.43 9.09
N VAL A 106 6.14 2.67 8.63
CA VAL A 106 5.73 3.05 7.29
C VAL A 106 6.96 3.46 6.51
N THR A 107 7.16 2.83 5.36
CA THR A 107 8.19 3.22 4.39
C THR A 107 7.55 3.62 3.09
N TYR A 108 7.60 4.91 2.76
CA TYR A 108 7.21 5.43 1.47
C TYR A 108 8.45 5.72 0.62
N LYS A 109 8.51 5.12 -0.57
CA LYS A 109 9.52 5.41 -1.58
C LYS A 109 8.86 5.78 -2.89
N ALA A 110 9.17 6.95 -3.43
CA ALA A 110 8.72 7.33 -4.75
C ALA A 110 9.83 7.87 -5.65
N ASN A 111 9.68 7.64 -6.95
CA ASN A 111 10.43 8.32 -7.98
C ASN A 111 9.42 8.99 -8.92
N GLY A 112 9.52 10.29 -9.14
CA GLY A 112 8.61 11.06 -10.01
C GLY A 112 7.86 12.17 -9.30
N LYS A 113 6.55 12.29 -9.56
CA LYS A 113 5.70 13.31 -8.92
C LYS A 113 4.89 12.67 -7.80
N SER A 114 4.97 13.25 -6.62
CA SER A 114 4.32 12.70 -5.42
C SER A 114 3.54 13.77 -4.68
N MET A 115 2.33 13.43 -4.25
CA MET A 115 1.62 14.13 -3.18
C MET A 115 1.38 13.12 -2.08
N VAL A 116 1.86 13.41 -0.88
CA VAL A 116 1.81 12.47 0.23
C VAL A 116 1.32 13.15 1.49
N THR A 117 0.32 12.54 2.09
CA THR A 117 -0.12 12.83 3.45
C THR A 117 0.13 11.58 4.28
N LEU A 118 0.93 11.68 5.34
CA LEU A 118 1.00 10.59 6.31
C LEU A 118 0.66 11.10 7.71
N ASP A 119 -0.18 10.33 8.39
CA ASP A 119 -0.51 10.49 9.80
C ASP A 119 0.00 9.25 10.55
N SER A 120 0.60 9.46 11.72
CA SER A 120 0.93 8.34 12.60
C SER A 120 0.87 8.70 14.07
N THR A 121 0.08 7.94 14.84
CA THR A 121 -0.04 8.15 16.28
C THR A 121 1.24 7.76 17.02
N THR A 122 1.74 6.54 16.82
CA THR A 122 2.89 5.95 17.53
C THR A 122 3.70 5.03 16.61
N GLY A 123 4.57 5.58 15.76
CA GLY A 123 5.29 4.76 14.79
C GLY A 123 6.53 5.41 14.19
N THR A 124 7.15 4.73 13.23
CA THR A 124 8.21 5.30 12.40
C THR A 124 7.71 5.49 10.99
N VAL A 125 7.72 6.73 10.51
CA VAL A 125 7.48 7.05 9.11
C VAL A 125 8.82 7.37 8.46
N THR A 126 9.15 6.63 7.41
CA THR A 126 10.29 6.92 6.53
C THR A 126 9.77 7.28 5.16
N TYR A 127 10.03 8.50 4.76
CA TYR A 127 9.75 9.02 3.44
C TYR A 127 11.03 9.09 2.63
N LYS A 128 11.01 8.71 1.36
CA LYS A 128 12.07 9.01 0.41
C LYS A 128 11.47 9.24 -0.96
N ALA A 129 11.67 10.44 -1.51
CA ALA A 129 11.26 10.71 -2.87
C ALA A 129 12.37 11.32 -3.72
N ASN A 130 12.49 10.83 -4.94
CA ASN A 130 13.30 11.46 -5.98
C ASN A 130 12.33 12.13 -6.97
N GLY A 131 12.33 13.46 -7.06
CA GLY A 131 11.46 14.20 -7.98
C GLY A 131 10.67 15.30 -7.28
N LYS A 132 9.56 15.75 -7.90
CA LYS A 132 8.74 16.83 -7.33
C LYS A 132 7.75 16.26 -6.33
N SER A 133 7.87 16.69 -5.08
CA SER A 133 7.06 16.17 -3.99
C SER A 133 6.42 17.28 -3.17
N MET A 134 5.16 17.06 -2.79
CA MET A 134 4.49 17.76 -1.70
C MET A 134 4.22 16.74 -0.61
N VAL A 135 4.63 17.05 0.62
CA VAL A 135 4.55 16.12 1.75
C VAL A 135 3.98 16.85 2.95
N THR A 136 2.91 16.29 3.50
CA THR A 136 2.34 16.66 4.79
C THR A 136 2.52 15.48 5.73
N LEU A 137 3.05 15.75 6.92
CA LEU A 137 3.38 14.73 7.91
C LEU A 137 2.86 15.18 9.26
N ASP A 138 2.03 14.35 9.86
CA ASP A 138 1.60 14.50 11.24
C ASP A 138 2.06 13.28 12.04
N SER A 139 2.58 13.51 13.24
CA SER A 139 2.83 12.43 14.16
C SER A 139 2.69 12.89 15.61
N THR A 140 1.85 12.20 16.37
CA THR A 140 1.58 12.56 17.76
C THR A 140 2.71 12.14 18.70
N LYS A 141 3.26 10.93 18.53
CA LYS A 141 4.30 10.33 19.39
C LYS A 141 5.32 9.48 18.61
N GLY A 142 5.36 9.61 17.29
CA GLY A 142 6.23 8.83 16.41
C GLY A 142 7.49 9.58 15.96
N THR A 143 8.26 8.94 15.08
CA THR A 143 9.44 9.51 14.43
C THR A 143 9.22 9.61 12.93
N VAL A 144 9.50 10.78 12.36
CA VAL A 144 9.45 11.01 10.92
C VAL A 144 10.88 11.18 10.38
N ARG A 145 11.22 10.45 9.32
CA ARG A 145 12.51 10.50 8.60
C ARG A 145 12.28 10.75 7.10
N TYR A 146 13.15 11.53 6.47
CA TYR A 146 13.09 11.91 5.05
C TYR A 146 14.37 11.52 4.30
#